data_AF-A0A8B3KZW8-F1
#
_entry.id   AF-A0A8B3KZW8-F1
#
_cell.length_a   1.000
_cell.length_b   1.000
_cell.length_c   1.000
_cell.angle_alpha   90.00
_cell.angle_beta   90.00
_cell.angle_gamma   90.00
#
_symmetry.space_group_name_H-M   'P 1'
#
loop_
_entity.id
_entity.type
_entity.pdbx_description
1 polymer ?
#
loop_
_entity_poly.entity_id
_entity_poly.type
_entity_poly.pdbx_seq_one_letter_code
_entity_poly.pdbx_strand_id
1 'polypeptide(L)' 'QQPGGQGGSTGGERRFVETLARAAVAIGVAGVFIETHQDPDNAPSDGPNMVPLKNLPALLERLMAFDRIAKRP' A
#
# COMPACT_ATOMS: atom_id res chain seq x y z
N GLN A 1 8.20 3.31 -3.15
CA GLN A 1 9.45 3.90 -2.63
C GLN A 1 10.12 4.72 -3.72
N GLN A 2 10.77 5.82 -3.32
CA GLN A 2 11.61 6.66 -4.18
C GLN A 2 13.02 6.72 -3.54
N PRO A 3 13.93 5.80 -3.91
CA PRO A 3 15.25 5.70 -3.29
C PRO A 3 16.02 7.02 -3.37
N GLY A 4 16.61 7.47 -2.26
CA GLY A 4 17.36 8.74 -2.19
C GLY A 4 16.51 10.01 -2.35
N GLY A 5 15.18 9.90 -2.42
CA GLY A 5 14.27 11.01 -2.71
C GLY A 5 14.21 12.14 -1.66
N GLN A 6 14.87 11.98 -0.51
CA GLN A 6 14.91 12.98 0.57
C GLN A 6 16.34 13.33 1.01
N GLY A 7 17.34 13.19 0.13
CA GLY A 7 18.72 13.67 0.40
C GLY A 7 19.49 12.90 1.49
N GLY A 8 18.96 11.75 1.94
CA GLY A 8 19.57 10.90 2.98
C GLY A 8 18.67 9.73 3.41
N SER A 9 17.37 9.82 3.15
CA SER A 9 16.38 8.74 3.36
C SER A 9 15.59 8.45 2.08
N THR A 10 14.88 7.31 2.08
CA THR A 10 13.96 6.91 1.01
C THR A 10 12.69 7.75 1.08
N GLY A 11 12.37 8.43 -0.02
CA GLY A 11 11.08 9.10 -0.20
C GLY A 11 9.97 8.10 -0.56
N GLY A 12 8.76 8.62 -0.75
CA GLY A 12 7.61 7.79 -1.05
C GLY A 12 6.37 8.60 -1.36
N GLU A 13 5.47 7.99 -2.11
CA GLU A 13 4.21 8.59 -2.54
C GLU A 13 3.07 7.67 -2.13
N ARG A 14 2.77 7.62 -0.81
CA ARG A 14 1.71 6.74 -0.26
C ARG A 14 0.35 6.89 -0.96
N ARG A 15 0.07 8.05 -1.57
CA ARG A 15 -1.17 8.29 -2.35
C ARG A 15 -1.36 7.30 -3.50
N PHE A 16 -0.29 6.68 -4.01
CA PHE A 16 -0.38 5.69 -5.08
C PHE A 16 -0.61 4.27 -4.58
N VAL A 17 -0.49 3.99 -3.27
CA VAL A 17 -0.56 2.63 -2.73
C VAL A 17 -1.90 1.97 -3.09
N GLU A 18 -3.03 2.65 -2.88
CA GLU A 18 -4.34 2.07 -3.18
C GLU A 18 -4.53 1.81 -4.69
N THR A 19 -4.07 2.71 -5.54
CA THR A 19 -4.20 2.54 -7.00
C THR A 19 -3.36 1.38 -7.51
N LEU A 20 -2.09 1.28 -7.07
CA LEU A 20 -1.20 0.20 -7.49
C LEU A 20 -1.61 -1.15 -6.89
N ALA A 21 -2.05 -1.18 -5.63
CA ALA A 21 -2.53 -2.40 -5.00
C ALA A 21 -3.79 -2.94 -5.69
N ARG A 22 -4.74 -2.06 -6.08
CA ARG A 22 -5.91 -2.46 -6.89
C ARG A 22 -5.51 -3.06 -8.23
N ALA A 23 -4.56 -2.45 -8.92
CA ALA A 23 -4.05 -2.98 -10.19
C ALA A 23 -3.42 -4.37 -10.01
N ALA A 24 -2.62 -4.57 -8.96
CA ALA A 24 -1.99 -5.85 -8.66
C ALA A 24 -3.03 -6.96 -8.39
N VAL A 25 -4.01 -6.72 -7.50
CA VAL A 25 -5.03 -7.75 -7.21
C VAL A 25 -5.95 -8.02 -8.40
N ALA A 26 -6.21 -7.04 -9.26
CA ALA A 26 -7.00 -7.22 -10.47
C ALA A 26 -6.32 -8.12 -11.52
N ILE A 27 -4.97 -8.20 -11.51
CA ILE A 27 -4.20 -9.12 -12.37
C ILE A 27 -4.27 -10.57 -11.85
N GLY A 28 -4.65 -10.79 -10.59
CA GLY A 28 -4.75 -12.13 -10.00
C GLY A 28 -3.48 -12.59 -9.29
N VAL A 29 -2.87 -11.73 -8.47
CA VAL A 29 -1.73 -12.12 -7.62
C VAL A 29 -2.15 -13.03 -6.45
N ALA A 30 -1.21 -13.81 -5.92
CA ALA A 30 -1.44 -14.63 -4.73
C ALA A 30 -1.64 -13.79 -3.45
N GLY A 31 -1.02 -12.62 -3.37
CA GLY A 31 -1.15 -11.72 -2.23
C GLY A 31 -0.49 -10.37 -2.46
N VAL A 32 -0.70 -9.45 -1.52
CA VAL A 32 -0.06 -8.14 -1.45
C VAL A 32 0.65 -7.99 -0.12
N PHE A 33 1.78 -7.28 -0.12
CA PHE A 33 2.48 -6.89 1.08
C PHE A 33 2.29 -5.38 1.29
N ILE A 34 1.88 -4.98 2.50
CA ILE A 34 1.56 -3.58 2.83
C ILE A 34 2.16 -3.27 4.21
N GLU A 35 3.02 -2.25 4.27
CA GLU A 35 3.50 -1.68 5.52
C GLU A 35 2.57 -0.58 6.01
N THR A 36 2.42 -0.48 7.33
CA THR A 36 1.49 0.44 7.97
C THR A 36 2.04 0.94 9.30
N HIS A 37 1.56 2.10 9.73
CA HIS A 37 1.90 2.68 11.03
C HIS A 37 0.73 3.51 11.57
N GLN A 38 0.60 3.63 12.89
CA GLN A 38 -0.39 4.52 13.53
C GLN A 38 -0.16 5.98 13.13
N ASP A 39 1.11 6.34 13.00
CA ASP A 39 1.59 7.67 12.63
C ASP A 39 2.73 7.59 11.59
N PRO A 40 2.43 7.37 10.30
CA PRO A 40 3.45 7.18 9.27
C PRO A 40 4.42 8.35 9.12
N ASP A 41 4.05 9.56 9.56
CA ASP A 41 4.90 10.74 9.40
C ASP A 41 6.03 10.78 10.44
N ASN A 42 5.87 10.03 11.55
CA ASN A 42 6.88 9.86 12.59
C ASN A 42 7.44 8.42 12.64
N ALA A 43 7.22 7.61 11.60
CA ALA A 43 7.77 6.25 11.53
C ALA A 43 9.32 6.31 11.38
N PRO A 44 10.08 5.45 12.08
CA PRO A 44 11.55 5.48 12.06
C PRO A 44 12.16 5.03 10.73
N SER A 45 11.38 4.35 9.87
CA SER A 45 11.73 3.98 8.51
C SER A 45 10.48 3.98 7.63
N ASP A 46 10.64 4.22 6.34
CA ASP A 46 9.65 4.02 5.27
C ASP A 46 8.29 4.74 5.43
N GLY A 47 8.16 5.63 6.40
CA GLY A 47 6.97 6.43 6.67
C GLY A 47 6.26 7.00 5.43
N PRO A 48 6.98 7.65 4.48
CA PRO A 48 6.38 8.17 3.25
C PRO A 48 5.66 7.14 2.36
N ASN A 49 5.94 5.84 2.53
CA ASN A 49 5.33 4.73 1.78
C ASN A 49 4.22 4.01 2.55
N MET A 50 4.16 4.16 3.87
CA MET A 50 3.21 3.44 4.71
C MET A 50 1.79 4.02 4.61
N VAL A 51 0.80 3.12 4.67
CA VAL A 51 -0.62 3.49 4.81
C VAL A 51 -0.91 3.73 6.31
N PRO A 52 -1.64 4.79 6.71
CA PRO A 52 -2.07 4.94 8.10
C PRO A 52 -2.89 3.73 8.56
N LEU A 53 -2.56 3.16 9.72
CA LEU A 53 -3.17 1.90 10.20
C LEU A 53 -4.69 1.95 10.28
N LYS A 54 -5.25 3.08 10.70
CA LYS A 54 -6.70 3.31 10.75
C LYS A 54 -7.40 3.19 9.38
N ASN A 55 -6.67 3.37 8.28
CA ASN A 55 -7.21 3.28 6.92
C ASN A 55 -7.09 1.86 6.33
N LEU A 56 -6.30 0.98 6.96
CA LEU A 56 -6.04 -0.37 6.45
C LEU A 56 -7.31 -1.21 6.28
N PRO A 57 -8.30 -1.21 7.19
CA PRO A 57 -9.52 -2.01 7.01
C PRO A 57 -10.27 -1.66 5.72
N ALA A 58 -10.50 -0.38 5.46
CA ALA A 58 -11.19 0.08 4.26
C ALA A 58 -10.40 -0.21 2.97
N LEU A 59 -9.06 -0.13 3.02
CA LEU A 59 -8.21 -0.53 1.91
C LEU A 59 -8.36 -2.03 1.62
N LEU A 60 -8.25 -2.88 2.64
CA LEU A 60 -8.37 -4.34 2.50
C LEU A 60 -9.74 -4.76 1.96
N GLU A 61 -10.83 -4.15 2.45
CA GLU A 61 -12.18 -4.41 1.94
C GLU A 61 -12.27 -4.16 0.43
N ARG A 62 -11.69 -3.05 -0.06
CA ARG A 62 -11.64 -2.74 -1.49
C ARG A 62 -10.78 -3.74 -2.25
N LEU A 63 -9.59 -4.06 -1.77
CA LEU A 63 -8.70 -5.02 -2.43
C LEU A 63 -9.34 -6.41 -2.54
N MET A 64 -10.00 -6.88 -1.48
CA MET A 64 -10.73 -8.15 -1.48
C MET A 64 -11.89 -8.17 -2.48
N ALA A 65 -12.55 -7.03 -2.72
CA ALA A 65 -13.61 -6.94 -3.73
C ALA A 65 -13.06 -7.18 -5.15
N PHE A 66 -11.91 -6.58 -5.49
CA PHE A 66 -11.24 -6.83 -6.77
C PHE A 66 -10.71 -8.26 -6.88
N ASP A 67 -10.08 -8.76 -5.81
CA ASP A 67 -9.51 -10.11 -5.76
C ASP A 67 -10.54 -11.20 -6.08
N ARG A 68 -11.72 -11.09 -5.46
CA ARG A 68 -12.84 -12.01 -5.70
C ARG A 68 -13.33 -11.99 -7.13
N ILE A 69 -13.21 -10.88 -7.85
CA ILE A 69 -13.59 -10.79 -9.26
C ILE A 69 -12.52 -11.45 -10.12
N ALA A 70 -11.24 -11.10 -9.87
CA ALA A 70 -10.10 -11.60 -10.63
C ALA A 70 -9.90 -13.12 -10.51
N LYS A 71 -10.29 -13.72 -9.38
CA LYS A 71 -10.14 -15.16 -9.10
C LYS A 71 -11.39 -16.01 -9.34
N ARG A 72 -12.45 -15.45 -9.93
CA ARG A 72 -13.60 -16.27 -10.33
C ARG A 72 -13.19 -17.27 -11.42
N PRO A 73 -13.64 -18.54 -11.34
CA PRO A 73 -13.38 -19.54 -12.37
C PRO A 73 -14.09 -19.24 -13.68
#